data_AF-A0A938B6L4-F1
#
_entry.id   AF-A0A938B6L4-F1
#
_cell.length_a   1.000
_cell.length_b   1.000
_cell.length_c   1.000
_cell.angle_alpha   90.00
_cell.angle_beta   90.00
_cell.angle_gamma   90.00
#
_symmetry.space_group_name_H-M   'P 1'
#
loop_
_entity.id
_entity.type
_entity.pdbx_description
1 polymer ?
#
loop_
_entity_poly.entity_id
_entity_poly.type
_entity_poly.pdbx_seq_one_letter_code
_entity_poly.pdbx_strand_id
1 'polypeptide(L)'
;MHQRSYLVFQSESQQVPFTFLYPAGWQAREIVGEDGVEVFIAGPCNQENTYTVSFSVRFSSAPETPEAAMATFLERYRQAPDFCEIGRASGMVASHPAIEVEITYTMPLPLNSLNLQLKIIRERRICFKNDNSLIELIYTAPDEMFNTWLPDFRTLVQTFTLPVEPIDAVFYPLISVPGEASITAR
;
A
#
# COMPACT_ATOMS: atom_id res chain seq x y z
N MET A 1 16.71 -9.20 -16.94
CA MET A 1 15.89 -8.83 -15.77
C MET A 1 16.52 -9.46 -14.55
N HIS A 2 16.93 -8.68 -13.55
CA HIS A 2 17.49 -9.25 -12.33
C HIS A 2 16.32 -9.85 -11.53
N GLN A 3 16.43 -11.13 -11.17
CA GLN A 3 15.41 -11.79 -10.35
C GLN A 3 15.41 -11.14 -8.96
N ARG A 4 14.28 -10.49 -8.60
CA ARG A 4 14.11 -9.93 -7.25
C ARG A 4 13.93 -11.06 -6.25
N SER A 5 14.63 -10.98 -5.13
CA SER A 5 14.49 -11.91 -4.00
C SER A 5 13.51 -11.33 -2.99
N TYR A 6 12.78 -12.18 -2.27
CA TYR A 6 11.77 -11.78 -1.30
C TYR A 6 12.00 -12.45 0.04
N LEU A 7 11.57 -11.79 1.12
CA LEU A 7 11.52 -12.32 2.47
C LEU A 7 10.06 -12.42 2.92
N VAL A 8 9.78 -13.41 3.76
CA VAL A 8 8.48 -13.53 4.44
C VAL A 8 8.50 -12.61 5.65
N PHE A 9 7.55 -11.69 5.72
CA PHE A 9 7.20 -11.04 6.97
C PHE A 9 6.16 -11.90 7.68
N GLN A 10 6.34 -12.09 8.98
CA GLN A 10 5.36 -12.72 9.86
C GLN A 10 5.18 -11.81 11.07
N SER A 11 3.94 -11.37 11.30
CA SER A 11 3.63 -10.51 12.44
C SER A 11 3.96 -11.20 13.76
N GLU A 12 4.58 -10.45 14.67
CA GLU A 12 4.81 -10.87 16.05
C GLU A 12 3.59 -10.59 16.94
N SER A 13 2.62 -9.81 16.44
CA SER A 13 1.38 -9.51 17.16
C SER A 13 0.52 -10.75 17.34
N GLN A 14 0.28 -11.12 18.59
CA GLN A 14 -0.63 -12.21 18.93
C GLN A 14 -2.10 -11.86 18.65
N GLN A 15 -2.43 -10.57 18.55
CA GLN A 15 -3.80 -10.12 18.36
C GLN A 15 -4.28 -10.33 16.92
N VAL A 16 -3.39 -10.09 15.95
CA VAL A 16 -3.71 -10.23 14.53
C VAL A 16 -2.50 -10.84 13.84
N PRO A 17 -2.42 -12.17 13.72
CA PRO A 17 -1.36 -12.79 12.94
C PRO A 17 -1.60 -12.49 11.47
N PHE A 18 -0.55 -12.25 10.70
CA PHE A 18 -0.60 -12.13 9.25
C PHE A 18 0.79 -12.36 8.67
N THR A 19 0.83 -12.69 7.38
CA THR A 19 2.08 -12.85 6.63
C THR A 19 1.97 -12.23 5.25
N PHE A 20 3.10 -11.82 4.69
CA PHE A 20 3.23 -11.40 3.29
C PHE A 20 4.69 -11.47 2.84
N LEU A 21 4.94 -11.38 1.53
CA LEU A 21 6.27 -11.21 0.97
C LEU A 21 6.62 -9.73 0.79
N TYR A 22 7.89 -9.38 1.02
CA TYR A 22 8.44 -8.06 0.72
C TYR A 22 9.88 -8.18 0.15
N PRO A 23 10.39 -7.18 -0.60
CA PRO A 23 11.69 -7.28 -1.25
C PRO A 23 12.84 -7.50 -0.26
N ALA A 24 13.71 -8.46 -0.58
CA ALA A 24 14.92 -8.70 0.19
C ALA A 24 15.84 -7.47 0.15
N GLY A 25 16.35 -7.08 1.32
CA GLY A 25 17.18 -5.88 1.49
C GLY A 25 16.40 -4.63 1.89
N TRP A 26 15.06 -4.67 1.90
CA TRP A 26 14.24 -3.64 2.52
C TRP A 26 14.16 -3.86 4.03
N GLN A 27 13.94 -2.79 4.79
CA GLN A 27 13.85 -2.85 6.25
C GLN A 27 12.38 -2.85 6.67
N ALA A 28 11.89 -3.97 7.20
CA ALA A 28 10.56 -4.06 7.79
C ALA A 28 10.63 -3.82 9.30
N ARG A 29 9.69 -3.02 9.83
CA ARG A 29 9.52 -2.78 11.26
C ARG A 29 8.05 -2.85 11.61
N GLU A 30 7.73 -3.68 12.59
CA GLU A 30 6.40 -3.71 13.23
C GLU A 30 6.34 -2.70 14.36
N ILE A 31 5.21 -1.99 14.45
CA ILE A 31 4.90 -0.97 15.43
C ILE A 31 3.53 -1.34 15.99
N VAL A 32 3.50 -1.73 17.26
CA VAL A 32 2.27 -2.05 17.99
C VAL A 32 1.93 -0.87 18.89
N GLY A 33 0.75 -0.28 18.69
CA GLY A 33 0.22 0.83 19.48
C GLY A 33 -1.17 0.52 20.04
N GLU A 34 -1.73 1.46 20.79
CA GLU A 34 -3.10 1.33 21.34
C GLU A 34 -4.15 1.26 20.21
N ASP A 35 -3.92 1.97 19.12
CA ASP A 35 -4.83 2.07 17.98
C ASP A 35 -4.71 0.90 16.96
N GLY A 36 -3.75 -0.01 17.18
CA GLY A 36 -3.56 -1.21 16.38
C GLY A 36 -2.10 -1.50 16.00
N VAL A 37 -1.90 -2.13 14.85
CA VAL A 37 -0.59 -2.60 14.37
C VAL A 37 -0.26 -1.94 13.04
N GLU A 38 0.94 -1.38 12.92
CA GLU A 38 1.48 -0.92 11.64
C GLU A 38 2.81 -1.64 11.36
N VAL A 39 2.94 -2.19 10.15
CA VAL A 39 4.22 -2.65 9.63
C VAL A 39 4.67 -1.65 8.57
N PHE A 40 5.80 -1.00 8.82
CA PHE A 40 6.43 -0.07 7.88
C PHE A 40 7.64 -0.75 7.23
N ILE A 41 7.69 -0.72 5.90
CA ILE A 41 8.74 -1.38 5.10
C ILE A 41 9.44 -0.31 4.26
N ALA A 42 10.65 0.04 4.68
CA ALA A 42 11.48 1.05 4.04
C ALA A 42 12.31 0.45 2.91
N GLY A 43 12.13 0.97 1.71
CA GLY A 43 12.87 0.63 0.51
C GLY A 43 14.02 1.59 0.20
N PRO A 44 14.43 1.69 -1.08
CA PRO A 44 15.49 2.61 -1.48
C PRO A 44 15.02 4.06 -1.43
N CYS A 45 15.97 4.95 -1.19
CA CYS A 45 15.75 6.38 -1.35
C CYS A 45 15.79 6.78 -2.83
N ASN A 46 15.16 7.92 -3.14
CA ASN A 46 15.36 8.59 -4.43
C ASN A 46 16.82 9.07 -4.59
N GLN A 47 17.18 9.48 -5.81
CA GLN A 47 18.54 9.89 -6.15
C GLN A 47 19.08 11.03 -5.27
N GLU A 48 18.20 11.90 -4.80
CA GLU A 48 18.52 13.04 -3.96
C GLU A 48 18.57 12.70 -2.46
N ASN A 49 18.20 11.46 -2.09
CA ASN A 49 18.11 10.98 -0.71
C ASN A 49 17.18 11.83 0.18
N THR A 50 16.07 12.28 -0.39
CA THR A 50 15.07 13.15 0.25
C THR A 50 13.75 12.43 0.55
N TYR A 51 13.52 11.27 -0.06
CA TYR A 51 12.35 10.43 0.17
C TYR A 51 12.70 8.95 0.03
N THR A 52 12.04 8.11 0.83
CA THR A 52 12.18 6.66 0.80
C THR A 52 10.92 6.03 0.24
N VAL A 53 11.07 5.16 -0.75
CA VAL A 53 9.97 4.30 -1.21
C VAL A 53 9.51 3.45 -0.04
N SER A 54 8.21 3.38 0.24
CA SER A 54 7.71 2.63 1.39
C SER A 54 6.46 1.83 1.09
N PHE A 55 6.35 0.67 1.72
CA PHE A 55 5.10 -0.03 1.90
C PHE A 55 4.68 0.05 3.37
N SER A 56 3.38 0.15 3.62
CA SER A 56 2.82 -0.01 4.96
C SER A 56 1.66 -1.00 4.95
N VAL A 57 1.54 -1.77 6.02
CA VAL A 57 0.36 -2.57 6.35
C VAL A 57 -0.16 -2.06 7.68
N ARG A 58 -1.40 -1.59 7.72
CA ARG A 58 -2.02 -1.04 8.93
C ARG A 58 -3.26 -1.83 9.31
N PHE A 59 -3.39 -2.10 10.59
CA PHE A 59 -4.57 -2.67 11.22
C PHE A 59 -5.08 -1.66 12.23
N SER A 60 -6.36 -1.33 12.14
CA SER A 60 -7.03 -0.50 13.14
C SER A 60 -8.39 -1.10 13.49
N SER A 61 -8.81 -0.90 14.73
CA SER A 61 -10.18 -1.20 15.15
C SER A 61 -11.07 -0.06 14.68
N ALA A 62 -11.80 -0.27 13.58
CA ALA A 62 -12.63 0.77 13.00
C ALA A 62 -14.05 0.24 12.68
N PRO A 63 -15.12 0.91 13.16
CA PRO A 63 -16.48 0.49 12.84
C PRO A 63 -16.84 0.78 11.37
N GLU A 64 -16.11 1.70 10.72
CA GLU A 64 -16.38 2.13 9.35
C GLU A 64 -16.14 1.02 8.29
N THR A 65 -16.71 1.23 7.10
CA THR A 65 -16.51 0.34 5.94
C THR A 65 -15.25 0.77 5.17
N PRO A 66 -14.66 -0.11 4.34
CA PRO A 66 -13.54 0.26 3.47
C PRO A 66 -13.81 1.49 2.60
N GLU A 67 -15.03 1.66 2.08
CA GLU A 67 -15.44 2.82 1.29
C GLU A 67 -15.45 4.11 2.11
N ALA A 68 -15.97 4.05 3.34
CA ALA A 68 -15.99 5.20 4.24
C ALA A 68 -14.58 5.62 4.66
N ALA A 69 -13.72 4.64 4.99
CA ALA A 69 -12.31 4.88 5.29
C ALA A 69 -11.59 5.54 4.10
N MET A 70 -11.82 5.02 2.88
CA MET A 70 -11.25 5.57 1.66
C MET A 70 -11.76 6.98 1.36
N ALA A 71 -13.05 7.26 1.58
CA ALA A 71 -13.60 8.59 1.42
C ALA A 71 -12.97 9.59 2.41
N THR A 72 -12.80 9.20 3.68
CA THR A 72 -12.13 9.99 4.71
C THR A 72 -10.66 10.24 4.38
N PHE A 73 -9.96 9.23 3.85
CA PHE A 73 -8.60 9.37 3.33
C PHE A 73 -8.54 10.42 2.22
N LEU A 74 -9.39 10.29 1.20
CA LEU A 74 -9.38 11.21 0.06
C LEU A 74 -9.73 12.64 0.45
N GLU A 75 -10.70 12.84 1.35
CA GLU A 75 -11.04 14.17 1.84
C GLU A 75 -9.84 14.87 2.50
N ARG A 76 -9.03 14.12 3.24
CA ARG A 76 -7.78 14.64 3.83
C ARG A 76 -6.78 15.11 2.77
N TYR A 77 -6.66 14.37 1.67
CA TYR A 77 -5.68 14.67 0.62
C TYR A 77 -6.16 15.69 -0.40
N ARG A 78 -7.46 15.99 -0.49
CA ARG A 78 -7.99 17.06 -1.37
C ARG A 78 -7.39 18.42 -1.09
N GLN A 79 -6.89 18.65 0.12
CA GLN A 79 -6.22 19.90 0.51
C GLN A 79 -4.72 19.91 0.18
N ALA A 80 -4.15 18.79 -0.28
CA ALA A 80 -2.75 18.72 -0.68
C ALA A 80 -2.54 19.44 -2.03
N PRO A 81 -1.40 20.14 -2.22
CA PRO A 81 -1.05 20.74 -3.50
C PRO A 81 -1.05 19.70 -4.63
N ASP A 82 -1.58 20.08 -5.80
CA ASP A 82 -1.66 19.24 -7.00
C ASP A 82 -2.29 17.85 -6.79
N PHE A 83 -3.19 17.73 -5.81
CA PHE A 83 -3.94 16.50 -5.58
C PHE A 83 -4.70 16.07 -6.85
N CYS A 84 -4.54 14.79 -7.21
CA CYS A 84 -5.26 14.16 -8.29
C CYS A 84 -5.56 12.70 -7.96
N GLU A 85 -6.82 12.27 -8.11
CA GLU A 85 -7.20 10.85 -8.09
C GLU A 85 -6.92 10.27 -9.47
N ILE A 86 -5.95 9.35 -9.56
CA ILE A 86 -5.54 8.71 -10.81
C ILE A 86 -6.51 7.61 -11.20
N GLY A 87 -6.99 6.85 -10.22
CA GLY A 87 -7.94 5.79 -10.45
C GLY A 87 -8.47 5.17 -9.17
N ARG A 88 -9.57 4.43 -9.32
CA ARG A 88 -10.25 3.72 -8.24
C ARG A 88 -10.84 2.44 -8.78
N ALA A 89 -10.84 1.40 -7.95
CA ALA A 89 -11.54 0.17 -8.26
C ALA A 89 -11.82 -0.70 -7.03
N SER A 90 -12.54 -1.81 -7.24
CA SER A 90 -12.99 -2.74 -6.20
C SER A 90 -12.60 -4.19 -6.52
N GLY A 91 -11.97 -4.90 -5.58
CA GLY A 91 -11.39 -6.24 -5.78
C GLY A 91 -11.45 -7.11 -4.53
N MET A 92 -10.56 -8.11 -4.44
CA MET A 92 -10.54 -9.10 -3.34
C MET A 92 -9.12 -9.31 -2.81
N VAL A 93 -8.82 -8.92 -1.56
CA VAL A 93 -7.54 -9.21 -0.88
C VAL A 93 -7.76 -10.24 0.20
N ALA A 94 -6.99 -11.34 0.21
CA ALA A 94 -7.11 -12.41 1.21
C ALA A 94 -8.57 -12.85 1.43
N SER A 95 -9.33 -13.07 0.35
CA SER A 95 -10.76 -13.41 0.37
C SER A 95 -11.73 -12.34 0.88
N HIS A 96 -11.26 -11.11 1.11
CA HIS A 96 -12.09 -9.99 1.58
C HIS A 96 -12.30 -8.95 0.47
N PRO A 97 -13.53 -8.43 0.30
CA PRO A 97 -13.80 -7.29 -0.57
C PRO A 97 -12.93 -6.09 -0.20
N ALA A 98 -12.29 -5.51 -1.21
CA ALA A 98 -11.31 -4.44 -1.06
C ALA A 98 -11.60 -3.28 -2.01
N ILE A 99 -11.26 -2.06 -1.58
CA ILE A 99 -11.25 -0.85 -2.42
C ILE A 99 -9.81 -0.41 -2.62
N GLU A 100 -9.43 -0.22 -3.88
CA GLU A 100 -8.13 0.30 -4.30
C GLU A 100 -8.31 1.73 -4.83
N VAL A 101 -7.44 2.65 -4.40
CA VAL A 101 -7.33 3.99 -4.96
C VAL A 101 -5.87 4.32 -5.20
N GLU A 102 -5.61 5.02 -6.30
CA GLU A 102 -4.33 5.64 -6.57
C GLU A 102 -4.48 7.16 -6.71
N ILE A 103 -3.61 7.89 -6.05
CA ILE A 103 -3.57 9.35 -6.07
C ILE A 103 -2.15 9.84 -6.37
N THR A 104 -2.07 11.08 -6.82
CA THR A 104 -0.85 11.89 -6.80
C THR A 104 -1.09 13.16 -6.01
N TYR A 105 -0.04 13.68 -5.39
CA TYR A 105 -0.03 14.98 -4.74
C TYR A 105 1.40 15.49 -4.68
N THR A 106 1.58 16.79 -4.50
CA THR A 106 2.89 17.41 -4.35
C THR A 106 3.17 17.68 -2.88
N MET A 107 4.38 17.36 -2.41
CA MET A 107 4.83 17.73 -1.07
C MET A 107 6.25 18.32 -1.08
N PRO A 108 6.58 19.21 -0.13
CA PRO A 108 7.93 19.76 -0.02
C PRO A 108 8.91 18.75 0.58
N LEU A 109 10.05 18.56 -0.08
CA LEU A 109 11.13 17.66 0.35
C LEU A 109 12.52 18.32 0.26
N PRO A 110 13.49 17.89 1.08
CA PRO A 110 13.32 16.99 2.21
C PRO A 110 12.54 17.66 3.35
N LEU A 111 11.83 16.86 4.15
CA LEU A 111 11.08 17.36 5.29
C LEU A 111 12.00 18.16 6.24
N ASN A 112 11.52 19.30 6.75
CA ASN A 112 12.23 20.17 7.69
C ASN A 112 13.52 20.84 7.16
N SER A 113 13.66 21.02 5.85
CA SER A 113 14.77 21.77 5.25
C SER A 113 14.37 23.20 4.88
N LEU A 114 15.34 24.10 4.80
CA LEU A 114 15.15 25.44 4.22
C LEU A 114 15.18 25.41 2.68
N ASN A 115 15.75 24.35 2.09
CA ASN A 115 15.85 24.16 0.64
C ASN A 115 14.78 23.16 0.18
N LEU A 116 13.51 23.52 0.38
CA LEU A 116 12.38 22.67 -0.02
C LEU A 116 12.20 22.69 -1.53
N GLN A 117 12.15 21.50 -2.11
CA GLN A 117 11.72 21.28 -3.49
C GLN A 117 10.38 20.55 -3.46
N LEU A 118 9.43 21.06 -4.25
CA LEU A 118 8.17 20.39 -4.46
C LEU A 118 8.40 19.12 -5.30
N LYS A 119 7.98 17.97 -4.77
CA LYS A 119 8.08 16.67 -5.43
C LYS A 119 6.71 16.03 -5.54
N ILE A 120 6.45 15.43 -6.69
CA ILE A 120 5.22 14.67 -6.92
C ILE A 120 5.39 13.31 -6.24
N ILE A 121 4.47 13.03 -5.34
CA ILE A 121 4.33 11.76 -4.66
C ILE A 121 3.13 11.05 -5.26
N ARG A 122 3.30 9.75 -5.49
CA ARG A 122 2.23 8.86 -5.92
C ARG A 122 2.01 7.84 -4.82
N GLU A 123 0.74 7.68 -4.47
CA GLU A 123 0.30 6.79 -3.40
C GLU A 123 -0.81 5.87 -3.92
N ARG A 124 -0.66 4.58 -3.66
CA ARG A 124 -1.69 3.58 -3.90
C ARG A 124 -2.08 2.95 -2.58
N ARG A 125 -3.37 2.96 -2.29
CA ARG A 125 -3.94 2.46 -1.04
C ARG A 125 -5.02 1.44 -1.35
N ILE A 126 -4.97 0.32 -0.63
CA ILE A 126 -5.99 -0.73 -0.68
C ILE A 126 -6.57 -0.88 0.72
N CYS A 127 -7.88 -0.74 0.87
CA CYS A 127 -8.58 -0.92 2.13
C CYS A 127 -9.54 -2.10 2.04
N PHE A 128 -9.55 -2.96 3.05
CA PHE A 128 -10.52 -4.05 3.21
C PHE A 128 -10.76 -4.31 4.69
N LYS A 129 -11.78 -5.10 5.00
CA LYS A 129 -12.20 -5.39 6.37
C LYS A 129 -12.09 -6.88 6.65
N ASN A 130 -11.55 -7.24 7.81
CA ASN A 130 -11.63 -8.58 8.38
C ASN A 130 -12.28 -8.45 9.76
N ASP A 131 -13.47 -9.03 9.94
CA ASP A 131 -14.30 -8.85 11.13
C ASP A 131 -14.47 -7.36 11.52
N ASN A 132 -13.91 -6.95 12.66
CA ASN A 132 -13.96 -5.59 13.20
C ASN A 132 -12.71 -4.76 12.90
N SER A 133 -11.74 -5.34 12.17
CA SER A 133 -10.49 -4.68 11.82
C SER A 133 -10.53 -4.14 10.40
N LEU A 134 -10.19 -2.86 10.25
CA LEU A 134 -9.87 -2.27 8.96
C LEU A 134 -8.39 -2.53 8.67
N ILE A 135 -8.11 -3.09 7.49
CA ILE A 135 -6.75 -3.32 7.00
C ILE A 135 -6.48 -2.37 5.83
N GLU A 136 -5.35 -1.66 5.90
CA GLU A 136 -4.86 -0.80 4.84
C GLU A 136 -3.49 -1.28 4.35
N LEU A 137 -3.37 -1.52 3.04
CA LEU A 137 -2.09 -1.75 2.36
C LEU A 137 -1.74 -0.50 1.57
N ILE A 138 -0.63 0.14 1.90
CA ILE A 138 -0.26 1.45 1.39
C ILE A 138 1.09 1.33 0.67
N TYR A 139 1.17 1.90 -0.51
CA TYR A 139 2.40 2.09 -1.26
C TYR A 139 2.59 3.57 -1.58
N THR A 140 3.72 4.14 -1.14
CA THR A 140 4.06 5.52 -1.44
C THR A 140 5.47 5.63 -2.03
N ALA A 141 5.61 6.41 -3.10
CA ALA A 141 6.89 6.69 -3.74
C ALA A 141 6.87 8.05 -4.46
N PRO A 142 8.02 8.65 -4.74
CA PRO A 142 8.13 9.69 -5.76
C PRO A 142 7.66 9.13 -7.10
N ASP A 143 6.98 9.95 -7.91
CA ASP A 143 6.36 9.49 -9.16
C ASP A 143 7.38 8.82 -10.10
N GLU A 144 8.62 9.33 -10.16
CA GLU A 144 9.70 8.77 -10.98
C GLU A 144 10.13 7.35 -10.56
N MET A 145 9.85 6.95 -9.31
CA MET A 145 10.17 5.62 -8.78
C MET A 145 8.95 4.69 -8.73
N PHE A 146 7.73 5.23 -8.87
CA PHE A 146 6.50 4.51 -8.57
C PHE A 146 6.33 3.23 -9.39
N ASN A 147 6.46 3.32 -10.71
CA ASN A 147 6.31 2.15 -11.58
C ASN A 147 7.45 1.14 -11.43
N THR A 148 8.60 1.54 -10.90
CA THR A 148 9.74 0.64 -10.69
C THR A 148 9.44 -0.39 -9.60
N TRP A 149 8.76 0.02 -8.52
CA TRP A 149 8.49 -0.81 -7.33
C TRP A 149 7.03 -1.25 -7.19
N LEU A 150 6.15 -0.80 -8.09
CA LEU A 150 4.76 -1.28 -8.16
C LEU A 150 4.64 -2.83 -8.24
N PRO A 151 5.49 -3.57 -9.00
CA PRO A 151 5.43 -5.03 -9.00
C PRO A 151 5.70 -5.67 -7.64
N ASP A 152 6.55 -5.06 -6.81
CA ASP A 152 6.86 -5.56 -5.47
C ASP A 152 5.69 -5.32 -4.51
N PHE A 153 5.02 -4.16 -4.62
CA PHE A 153 3.79 -3.92 -3.88
C PHE A 153 2.69 -4.91 -4.29
N ARG A 154 2.53 -5.19 -5.59
CA ARG A 154 1.59 -6.23 -6.06
C ARG A 154 1.91 -7.60 -5.45
N THR A 155 3.20 -7.96 -5.36
CA THR A 155 3.63 -9.21 -4.72
C THR A 155 3.23 -9.24 -3.24
N LEU A 156 3.43 -8.13 -2.51
CA LEU A 156 2.98 -8.00 -1.13
C LEU A 156 1.48 -8.24 -1.02
N VAL A 157 0.66 -7.57 -1.83
CA VAL A 157 -0.80 -7.71 -1.76
C VAL A 157 -1.27 -9.12 -2.13
N GLN A 158 -0.68 -9.73 -3.16
CA GLN A 158 -1.02 -11.08 -3.62
C GLN A 158 -0.64 -12.18 -2.62
N THR A 159 0.39 -11.94 -1.81
CA THR A 159 0.87 -12.90 -0.80
C THR A 159 0.42 -12.56 0.61
N PHE A 160 -0.38 -11.49 0.76
CA PHE A 160 -0.95 -11.12 2.03
C PHE A 160 -1.98 -12.18 2.46
N THR A 161 -1.79 -12.73 3.66
CA THR A 161 -2.68 -13.74 4.22
C THR A 161 -2.96 -13.49 5.69
N LEU A 162 -4.20 -13.74 6.09
CA LEU A 162 -4.65 -13.83 7.47
C LEU A 162 -4.77 -15.31 7.87
N PRO A 163 -4.54 -15.68 9.13
CA PRO A 163 -4.82 -17.02 9.62
C PRO A 163 -6.33 -17.25 9.59
N VAL A 164 -6.72 -18.39 9.03
CA VAL A 164 -8.10 -18.82 8.75
C VAL A 164 -8.65 -18.31 7.41
N GLU A 165 -8.27 -18.97 6.31
CA GLU A 165 -9.19 -19.59 5.33
C GLU A 165 -8.41 -20.50 4.36
N PRO A 166 -9.00 -21.62 3.90
CA PRO A 166 -8.37 -22.51 2.92
C PRO A 166 -8.17 -21.79 1.59
N ILE A 167 -7.02 -22.09 0.99
CA ILE A 167 -6.40 -21.41 -0.14
C ILE A 167 -7.27 -21.48 -1.40
N ASP A 168 -7.74 -20.32 -1.86
CA ASP A 168 -7.92 -19.91 -3.26
C ASP A 168 -7.96 -18.36 -3.36
N ALA A 169 -7.09 -17.68 -2.59
CA ALA A 169 -7.02 -16.22 -2.58
C ALA A 169 -6.11 -15.73 -3.72
N VAL A 170 -6.73 -15.27 -4.82
CA VAL A 170 -6.03 -14.54 -5.89
C VAL A 170 -6.47 -13.08 -5.85
N PHE A 171 -5.54 -12.17 -5.54
CA PHE A 171 -5.79 -10.73 -5.66
C PHE A 171 -5.67 -10.27 -7.11
N TYR A 172 -6.73 -9.64 -7.61
CA TYR A 172 -6.78 -8.98 -8.92
C TYR A 172 -6.89 -7.45 -8.72
N PRO A 173 -5.75 -6.69 -8.66
CA PRO A 173 -5.76 -5.23 -8.64
C PRO A 173 -6.26 -4.65 -9.97
N LEU A 174 -6.95 -3.51 -9.93
CA LEU A 174 -7.96 -3.13 -10.93
C LEU A 174 -7.77 -1.78 -11.64
N ILE A 175 -6.75 -0.98 -11.33
CA ILE A 175 -6.52 0.22 -12.15
C ILE A 175 -5.78 -0.25 -13.42
N SER A 176 -6.57 -0.55 -14.46
CA SER A 176 -6.05 -0.76 -15.82
C SER A 176 -5.44 0.54 -16.31
N VAL A 177 -4.15 0.50 -16.64
CA VAL A 177 -3.54 1.59 -17.39
C VAL A 177 -4.27 1.68 -18.74
N PRO A 178 -4.65 2.88 -19.23
CA PRO A 178 -5.17 3.00 -20.59
C PRO A 178 -4.12 2.45 -21.57
N GLY A 179 -4.34 1.24 -22.09
CA GLY A 179 -3.40 0.56 -23.00
C GLY A 179 -3.13 -0.93 -22.74
N GLU A 180 -3.48 -1.49 -21.57
CA GLU A 180 -3.34 -2.93 -21.33
C GLU A 180 -4.65 -3.69 -21.59
N ALA A 181 -4.62 -4.61 -22.55
CA ALA A 181 -5.75 -5.47 -22.87
C ALA A 181 -5.97 -6.50 -21.74
N SER A 182 -7.18 -6.51 -21.18
CA SER A 182 -7.63 -7.53 -20.24
C SER A 182 -7.57 -8.91 -20.91
N ILE A 183 -6.74 -9.80 -20.37
CA ILE A 183 -6.76 -11.22 -20.73
C ILE A 183 -7.99 -11.82 -20.06
N THR A 184 -9.05 -12.03 -20.83
CA THR A 184 -10.19 -12.85 -20.43
C THR A 184 -9.74 -14.31 -20.38
N ALA A 185 -9.70 -14.89 -19.17
CA ALA A 185 -9.58 -16.33 -19.01
C ALA A 185 -10.86 -17.01 -19.53
N ARG A 186 -10.69 -18.05 -20.34
CA ARG A 186 -11.74 -18.98 -20.78
C ARG A 186 -11.93 -20.09 -19.77
#